data_AF-A0A8H4ARK0-F1
#
_entry.id   AF-A0A8H4ARK0-F1
#
_cell.length_a   1.000
_cell.length_b   1.000
_cell.length_c   1.000
_cell.angle_alpha   90.00
_cell.angle_beta   90.00
_cell.angle_gamma   90.00
#
_symmetry.space_group_name_H-M   'P 1'
#
loop_
_entity.id
_entity.type
_entity.pdbx_description
1 polymer ?
#
loop_
_entity_poly.entity_id
_entity_poly.type
_entity_poly.pdbx_seq_one_letter_code
_entity_poly.pdbx_strand_id
1 'polypeptide(L)'
;MAQNTLETLVEHFGFAPISAIDDVINSVNELLYTAIMGLEQFVLSELKSSEEVDQGMDLTSDQTKEEYVDQELDAMRKKVLAVKAMNYKLKEEISRTDKCVKKLERWKERLSFLLTTAKHYNVSPVIDTVRLVTDQLLAIKRTTTNLQSQVDDEKLKQFAIISDERESFVSTMVLRQTEQMKMQQHEQ
;
A
#
# COMPACT_ATOMS: atom_id res chain seq x y z
N MET A 1 -73.22 60.77 5.65
CA MET A 1 -73.93 59.46 5.63
C MET A 1 -73.29 58.42 6.56
N ALA A 2 -71.96 58.40 6.76
CA ALA A 2 -71.32 57.45 7.71
C ALA A 2 -71.53 57.79 9.20
N GLN A 3 -71.72 59.07 9.55
CA GLN A 3 -71.93 59.51 10.94
C GLN A 3 -73.23 58.97 11.54
N ASN A 4 -74.34 59.05 10.81
CA ASN A 4 -75.66 58.59 11.27
C ASN A 4 -75.68 57.07 11.55
N THR A 5 -74.96 56.27 10.77
CA THR A 5 -74.85 54.83 11.01
C THR A 5 -74.07 54.50 12.28
N LEU A 6 -73.01 55.25 12.59
CA LEU A 6 -72.26 55.06 13.84
C LEU A 6 -73.12 55.44 15.05
N GLU A 7 -73.85 56.56 14.96
CA GLU A 7 -74.76 57.00 16.02
C GLU A 7 -75.89 55.99 16.27
N THR A 8 -76.52 55.46 15.21
CA THR A 8 -77.54 54.40 15.35
C THR A 8 -76.97 53.11 15.92
N LEU A 9 -75.74 52.74 15.56
CA LEU A 9 -75.07 51.55 16.10
C LEU A 9 -74.70 51.74 17.58
N VAL A 10 -74.16 52.91 17.94
CA VAL A 10 -73.85 53.26 19.34
C VAL A 10 -75.12 53.26 20.18
N GLU A 11 -76.21 53.81 19.67
CA GLU A 11 -77.51 53.83 20.34
C GLU A 11 -78.08 52.40 20.52
N HIS A 12 -77.98 51.55 19.49
CA HIS A 12 -78.50 50.18 19.55
C HIS A 12 -77.70 49.26 20.47
N PHE A 13 -76.36 49.34 20.43
CA PHE A 13 -75.48 48.47 21.19
C PHE A 13 -75.10 49.02 22.56
N GLY A 14 -75.28 50.32 22.80
CA GLY A 14 -74.91 50.99 24.05
C GLY A 14 -73.41 51.25 24.22
N PHE A 15 -72.60 50.96 23.21
CA PHE A 15 -71.16 51.22 23.17
C PHE A 15 -70.70 51.52 21.74
N ALA A 16 -69.54 52.17 21.60
CA ALA A 16 -68.95 52.42 20.29
C ALA A 16 -68.37 51.12 19.72
N PRO A 17 -68.69 50.72 18.47
CA PRO A 17 -68.16 49.49 17.88
C PRO A 17 -66.63 49.39 17.89
N ILE A 18 -65.93 50.53 17.83
CA ILE A 18 -64.47 50.58 17.94
C ILE A 18 -63.97 50.11 19.31
N SER A 19 -64.70 50.40 20.39
CA SER A 19 -64.37 49.92 21.74
C SER A 19 -64.46 48.40 21.85
N ALA A 20 -65.46 47.78 21.21
CA ALA A 20 -65.54 46.32 21.18
C ALA A 20 -64.41 45.67 20.38
N ILE A 21 -63.96 46.31 19.29
CA ILE A 21 -62.79 45.84 18.53
C ILE A 21 -61.52 45.99 19.37
N ASP A 22 -61.34 47.12 20.05
CA ASP A 22 -60.20 47.35 20.93
C ASP A 22 -60.15 46.32 22.08
N ASP A 23 -61.29 46.02 22.71
CA ASP A 23 -61.38 45.00 23.76
C ASP A 23 -61.04 43.59 23.24
N VAL A 24 -61.48 43.26 22.01
CA VAL A 24 -61.10 42.00 21.35
C VAL A 24 -59.61 41.96 21.04
N ILE A 25 -59.03 43.03 20.50
CA ILE A 25 -57.60 43.10 20.21
C ILE A 25 -56.78 42.97 21.51
N ASN A 26 -57.16 43.70 22.55
CA ASN A 26 -56.47 43.67 23.84
C ASN A 26 -56.57 42.28 24.48
N SER A 27 -57.75 41.67 24.51
CA SER A 27 -57.91 40.32 25.06
C SER A 27 -57.11 39.25 24.30
N VAL A 28 -57.05 39.36 22.96
CA VAL A 28 -56.22 38.45 22.14
C VAL A 28 -54.74 38.67 22.40
N ASN A 29 -54.28 39.91 22.50
CA ASN A 29 -52.88 40.23 22.78
C ASN A 29 -52.47 39.73 24.19
N GLU A 30 -53.29 39.98 25.21
CA GLU A 30 -53.05 39.49 26.56
C GLU A 30 -52.98 37.95 26.60
N LEU A 31 -53.89 37.27 25.89
CA LEU A 31 -53.88 35.81 25.80
C LEU A 31 -52.65 35.29 25.05
N LEU A 32 -52.22 35.98 24.00
CA LEU A 32 -51.01 35.66 23.25
C LEU A 32 -49.77 35.81 24.12
N TYR A 33 -49.59 36.93 24.80
CA TYR A 33 -48.45 37.14 25.71
C TYR A 33 -48.46 36.13 26.85
N THR A 34 -49.63 35.85 27.44
CA THR A 34 -49.76 34.83 28.50
C THR A 34 -49.35 33.44 28.00
N ALA A 35 -49.76 33.07 26.78
CA ALA A 35 -49.40 31.79 26.19
C ALA A 35 -47.89 31.69 25.89
N ILE A 36 -47.29 32.76 25.34
CA ILE A 36 -45.86 32.83 25.04
C ILE A 36 -45.04 32.74 26.34
N MET A 37 -45.41 33.50 27.37
CA MET A 37 -44.73 33.45 28.67
C MET A 37 -44.85 32.06 29.34
N GLY A 38 -46.04 31.44 29.26
CA GLY A 38 -46.24 30.09 29.77
C GLY A 38 -45.39 29.05 29.03
N LEU A 39 -45.24 29.22 27.71
CA LEU A 39 -44.37 28.39 26.90
C LEU A 39 -42.89 28.61 27.23
N GLU A 40 -42.45 29.86 27.35
CA GLU A 40 -41.09 30.23 27.73
C GLU A 40 -40.72 29.61 29.09
N GLN A 41 -41.59 29.76 30.08
CA GLN A 41 -41.39 29.20 31.43
C GLN A 41 -41.30 27.67 31.40
N PHE A 42 -42.13 27.01 30.60
CA PHE A 42 -42.07 25.55 30.41
C PHE A 42 -40.72 25.14 29.80
N VAL A 43 -40.31 25.80 28.71
CA VAL A 43 -39.06 25.50 28.01
C VAL A 43 -37.83 25.77 28.89
N LEU A 44 -37.82 26.88 29.64
CA LEU A 44 -36.78 27.20 30.63
C LEU A 44 -36.64 26.11 31.69
N SER A 45 -37.75 25.54 32.14
CA SER A 45 -37.75 24.48 33.16
C SER A 45 -37.11 23.18 32.66
N GLU A 46 -37.21 22.90 31.36
CA GLU A 46 -36.65 21.71 30.72
C GLU A 46 -35.18 21.91 30.29
N LEU A 47 -34.85 23.05 29.67
CA LEU A 47 -33.54 23.28 29.03
C LEU A 47 -32.49 23.95 29.93
N LYS A 48 -32.88 24.57 31.05
CA LYS A 48 -32.00 25.28 32.01
C LYS A 48 -31.06 26.35 31.40
N SER A 49 -31.25 26.70 30.14
CA SER A 49 -30.43 27.66 29.38
C SER A 49 -31.28 28.89 29.08
N SER A 50 -31.13 29.95 29.88
CA SER A 50 -32.01 31.11 29.79
C SER A 50 -31.82 31.94 28.53
N GLU A 51 -30.58 32.03 28.04
CA GLU A 51 -30.21 32.90 26.93
C GLU A 51 -30.64 32.32 25.56
N GLU A 52 -30.56 31.00 25.40
CA GLU A 52 -30.99 30.31 24.18
C GLU A 52 -32.52 30.26 24.04
N VAL A 53 -33.24 30.21 25.17
CA VAL A 53 -34.71 30.21 25.18
C VAL A 53 -35.25 31.60 24.82
N ASP A 54 -34.66 32.66 25.37
CA ASP A 54 -35.02 34.04 25.05
C ASP A 54 -34.77 34.36 23.56
N GLN A 55 -33.60 33.97 23.04
CA GLN A 55 -33.28 34.13 21.61
C GLN A 55 -34.14 33.25 20.68
N GLY A 56 -34.52 32.05 21.11
CA GLY A 56 -35.35 31.13 20.34
C GLY A 56 -36.84 31.50 20.32
N MET A 57 -37.32 32.23 21.34
CA MET A 57 -38.69 32.74 21.43
C MET A 57 -38.85 34.12 20.77
N ASP A 58 -37.76 34.75 20.35
CA ASP A 58 -37.81 36.02 19.62
C ASP A 58 -38.41 35.83 18.22
N LEU A 59 -39.71 36.08 18.13
CA LEU A 59 -40.50 36.05 16.89
C LEU A 59 -40.09 37.13 15.88
N THR A 60 -39.21 38.06 16.24
CA THR A 60 -38.66 39.09 15.34
C THR A 60 -37.36 38.67 14.67
N SER A 61 -36.92 37.43 14.91
CA SER A 61 -35.73 36.85 14.28
C SER A 61 -35.74 37.04 12.77
N ASP A 62 -34.68 37.69 12.28
CA ASP A 62 -34.48 38.03 10.88
C ASP A 62 -34.23 36.75 10.06
N GLN A 63 -35.10 36.47 9.07
CA GLN A 63 -35.00 35.30 8.17
C GLN A 63 -33.62 35.16 7.53
N THR A 64 -32.90 36.28 7.35
CA THR A 64 -31.54 36.26 6.79
C THR A 64 -30.50 35.59 7.70
N LYS A 65 -30.69 35.64 9.04
CA LYS A 65 -29.80 34.96 9.99
C LYS A 65 -30.02 33.46 9.98
N GLU A 66 -31.28 33.02 9.87
CA GLU A 66 -31.63 31.60 9.77
C GLU A 66 -31.03 30.98 8.51
N GLU A 67 -31.20 31.64 7.35
CA GLU A 67 -30.60 31.20 6.09
C GLU A 67 -29.07 31.14 6.14
N TYR A 68 -28.43 32.08 6.83
CA TYR A 68 -26.98 32.07 7.02
C TYR A 68 -26.52 30.85 7.84
N VAL A 69 -27.20 30.57 8.96
CA VAL A 69 -26.89 29.43 9.82
C VAL A 69 -27.09 28.11 9.06
N ASP A 70 -28.15 28.00 8.27
CA ASP A 70 -28.39 26.81 7.45
C ASP A 70 -27.29 26.58 6.40
N GLN A 71 -26.86 27.64 5.71
CA GLN A 71 -25.76 27.57 4.76
C GLN A 71 -24.44 27.15 5.43
N GLU A 72 -24.17 27.68 6.62
CA GLU A 72 -22.98 27.32 7.39
C GLU A 72 -23.04 25.85 7.85
N LEU A 73 -24.18 25.39 8.36
CA LEU A 73 -24.40 24.00 8.74
C LEU A 73 -24.18 23.05 7.56
N ASP A 74 -24.67 23.39 6.38
CA ASP A 74 -24.48 22.57 5.18
C ASP A 74 -23.02 22.56 4.71
N ALA A 75 -22.32 23.69 4.80
CA ALA A 75 -20.88 23.75 4.54
C ALA A 75 -20.09 22.86 5.51
N MET A 76 -20.45 22.88 6.79
CA MET A 76 -19.83 22.05 7.82
C MET A 76 -20.13 20.56 7.61
N ARG A 77 -21.37 20.18 7.28
CA ARG A 77 -21.74 18.81 6.92
C ARG A 77 -20.91 18.29 5.74
N LYS A 78 -20.74 19.09 4.69
CA LYS A 78 -19.90 18.74 3.53
C LYS A 78 -18.44 18.51 3.93
N LYS A 79 -17.86 19.39 4.76
CA LYS A 79 -16.49 19.22 5.28
C LYS A 79 -16.35 17.92 6.08
N VAL A 80 -17.29 17.63 6.97
CA VAL A 80 -17.29 16.41 7.78
C VAL A 80 -17.35 15.16 6.91
N LEU A 81 -18.21 15.14 5.88
CA LEU A 81 -18.28 14.03 4.93
C LEU A 81 -16.96 13.83 4.17
N ALA A 82 -16.34 14.92 3.71
CA ALA A 82 -15.04 14.86 3.03
C ALA A 82 -13.94 14.29 3.93
N VAL A 83 -13.87 14.76 5.19
CA VAL A 83 -12.92 14.23 6.19
C VAL A 83 -13.18 12.76 6.48
N LYS A 84 -14.44 12.34 6.63
CA LYS A 84 -14.81 10.94 6.86
C LYS A 84 -14.39 10.05 5.69
N ALA A 85 -14.62 10.48 4.45
CA ALA A 85 -14.19 9.76 3.25
C ALA A 85 -12.66 9.64 3.17
N MET A 86 -11.94 10.73 3.47
CA MET A 86 -10.47 10.72 3.51
C MET A 86 -9.93 9.79 4.59
N ASN A 87 -10.52 9.81 5.80
CA ASN A 87 -10.16 8.92 6.90
C ASN A 87 -10.36 7.45 6.54
N TYR A 88 -11.45 7.12 5.84
CA TYR A 88 -11.68 5.77 5.35
C TYR A 88 -10.56 5.31 4.40
N LYS A 89 -10.20 6.17 3.42
CA LYS A 89 -9.12 5.88 2.47
C LYS A 89 -7.76 5.73 3.15
N LEU A 90 -7.45 6.60 4.11
CA LEU A 90 -6.23 6.52 4.91
C LEU A 90 -6.15 5.20 5.68
N LYS A 91 -7.26 4.78 6.30
CA LYS A 91 -7.32 3.51 7.04
C LYS A 91 -7.08 2.30 6.12
N GLU A 92 -7.60 2.34 4.90
CA GLU A 92 -7.34 1.31 3.90
C GLU A 92 -5.86 1.26 3.50
N GLU A 93 -5.25 2.41 3.22
CA GLU A 93 -3.83 2.52 2.89
C GLU A 93 -2.92 2.08 4.03
N ILE A 94 -3.26 2.39 5.29
CA ILE A 94 -2.56 1.86 6.47
C ILE A 94 -2.64 0.33 6.50
N SER A 95 -3.81 -0.26 6.22
CA SER A 95 -3.94 -1.72 6.18
C SER A 95 -3.11 -2.35 5.06
N ARG A 96 -3.03 -1.70 3.89
CA ARG A 96 -2.21 -2.16 2.76
C ARG A 96 -0.72 -2.09 3.07
N THR A 97 -0.27 -0.97 3.64
CA THR A 97 1.14 -0.77 4.02
C THR A 97 1.55 -1.74 5.13
N ASP A 98 0.73 -1.95 6.16
CA ASP A 98 0.99 -2.93 7.22
C ASP A 98 1.12 -4.37 6.69
N LYS A 99 0.26 -4.77 5.74
CA LYS A 99 0.39 -6.07 5.05
C LYS A 99 1.71 -6.18 4.27
N CYS A 100 2.16 -5.08 3.65
CA CYS A 100 3.43 -5.05 2.92
C CYS A 100 4.62 -5.17 3.87
N VAL A 101 4.63 -4.42 4.97
CA VAL A 101 5.65 -4.49 6.02
C VAL A 101 5.76 -5.91 6.57
N LYS A 102 4.64 -6.54 6.92
CA LYS A 102 4.63 -7.95 7.38
C LYS A 102 5.17 -8.96 6.36
N LYS A 103 5.09 -8.67 5.05
CA LYS A 103 5.72 -9.52 4.03
C LYS A 103 7.23 -9.29 3.98
N LEU A 104 7.65 -8.03 4.04
CA LEU A 104 9.07 -7.65 4.03
C LEU A 104 9.80 -8.16 5.28
N GLU A 105 9.18 -8.11 6.45
CA GLU A 105 9.75 -8.68 7.68
C GLU A 105 9.96 -10.19 7.56
N ARG A 106 8.98 -10.93 7.03
CA ARG A 106 9.15 -12.36 6.75
C ARG A 106 10.29 -12.65 5.78
N TRP A 107 10.48 -11.83 4.75
CA TRP A 107 11.61 -11.98 3.83
C TRP A 107 12.94 -11.64 4.49
N LYS A 108 12.99 -10.58 5.30
CA LYS A 108 14.15 -10.22 6.10
C LYS A 108 14.54 -11.35 7.05
N GLU A 109 13.58 -11.96 7.74
CA GLU A 109 13.82 -13.12 8.61
C GLU A 109 14.39 -14.29 7.83
N ARG A 110 13.80 -14.65 6.68
CA ARG A 110 14.31 -15.73 5.82
C ARG A 110 15.72 -15.46 5.31
N LEU A 111 16.00 -14.23 4.88
CA LEU A 111 17.35 -13.84 4.46
C LEU A 111 18.34 -13.86 5.63
N SER A 112 17.92 -13.39 6.80
CA SER A 112 18.75 -13.42 7.99
C SER A 112 19.09 -14.85 8.41
N PHE A 113 18.12 -15.77 8.33
CA PHE A 113 18.30 -17.21 8.54
C PHE A 113 19.33 -17.77 7.56
N LEU A 114 19.17 -17.53 6.26
CA LEU A 114 20.13 -18.00 5.25
C LEU A 114 21.54 -17.47 5.53
N LEU A 115 21.66 -16.21 5.94
CA LEU A 115 22.94 -15.60 6.28
C LEU A 115 23.56 -16.19 7.56
N THR A 116 22.78 -16.43 8.62
CA THR A 116 23.29 -17.06 9.85
C THR A 116 23.62 -18.53 9.65
N THR A 117 22.82 -19.26 8.88
CA THR A 117 23.11 -20.65 8.51
C THR A 117 24.41 -20.74 7.71
N ALA A 118 24.59 -19.89 6.70
CA ALA A 118 25.84 -19.84 5.93
C ALA A 118 27.06 -19.56 6.81
N LYS A 119 26.95 -18.62 7.77
CA LYS A 119 28.00 -18.36 8.77
C LYS A 119 28.25 -19.57 9.69
N HIS A 120 27.20 -20.23 10.18
CA HIS A 120 27.32 -21.39 11.07
C HIS A 120 28.05 -22.56 10.42
N TYR A 121 27.82 -22.79 9.13
CA TYR A 121 28.52 -23.84 8.37
C TYR A 121 29.87 -23.38 7.78
N ASN A 122 30.39 -22.21 8.19
CA ASN A 122 31.64 -21.61 7.69
C ASN A 122 31.70 -21.51 6.16
N VAL A 123 30.55 -21.37 5.50
CA VAL A 123 30.48 -21.20 4.05
C VAL A 123 30.74 -19.73 3.74
N SER A 124 31.85 -19.47 3.06
CA SER A 124 32.20 -18.12 2.59
C SER A 124 31.07 -17.56 1.70
N PRO A 125 30.87 -16.23 1.65
CA PRO A 125 29.89 -15.64 0.74
C PRO A 125 30.05 -16.21 -0.67
N VAL A 126 28.92 -16.54 -1.33
CA VAL A 126 28.91 -17.18 -2.66
C VAL A 126 29.78 -16.42 -3.66
N ILE A 127 29.82 -15.09 -3.56
CA ILE A 127 30.67 -14.25 -4.41
C ILE A 127 32.16 -14.58 -4.27
N ASP A 128 32.65 -14.83 -3.05
CA ASP A 128 34.05 -15.14 -2.77
C ASP A 128 34.39 -16.54 -3.23
N THR A 129 33.46 -17.50 -3.03
CA THR A 129 33.64 -18.88 -3.50
C THR A 129 33.67 -18.93 -5.03
N VAL A 130 32.78 -18.21 -5.71
CA VAL A 130 32.76 -18.12 -7.18
C VAL A 130 34.03 -17.45 -7.70
N ARG A 131 34.51 -16.39 -7.04
CA ARG A 131 35.77 -15.74 -7.42
C ARG A 131 36.95 -16.70 -7.28
N LEU A 132 37.05 -17.39 -6.14
CA LEU A 132 38.10 -18.38 -5.89
C LEU A 132 38.09 -19.49 -6.95
N VAL A 133 36.91 -20.06 -7.23
CA VAL A 133 36.77 -21.11 -8.25
C VAL A 133 37.17 -20.58 -9.63
N THR A 134 36.78 -19.35 -9.97
CA THR A 134 37.16 -18.71 -11.24
C THR A 134 38.67 -18.53 -11.35
N ASP A 135 39.32 -18.07 -10.28
CA ASP A 135 40.78 -17.91 -10.23
C ASP A 135 41.50 -19.26 -10.36
N GLN A 136 41.00 -20.30 -9.70
CA GLN A 136 41.49 -21.67 -9.83
C GLN A 136 41.32 -22.21 -11.25
N LEU A 137 40.17 -21.96 -11.88
CA LEU A 137 39.88 -22.40 -13.24
C LEU A 137 40.78 -21.69 -14.26
N LEU A 138 41.08 -20.41 -14.04
CA LEU A 138 42.06 -19.66 -14.83
C LEU A 138 43.48 -20.20 -14.65
N ALA A 139 43.87 -20.54 -13.42
CA ALA A 139 45.17 -21.15 -13.14
C ALA A 139 45.30 -22.50 -13.86
N ILE A 140 44.28 -23.36 -13.77
CA ILE A 140 44.23 -24.65 -14.49
C ILE A 140 44.27 -24.41 -16.00
N LYS A 141 43.48 -23.47 -16.52
CA LYS A 141 43.51 -23.14 -17.95
C LYS A 141 44.90 -22.73 -18.41
N ARG A 142 45.61 -21.90 -17.63
CA ARG A 142 46.99 -21.50 -17.93
C ARG A 142 47.95 -22.69 -17.92
N THR A 143 47.86 -23.56 -16.91
CA THR A 143 48.72 -24.75 -16.85
C THR A 143 48.41 -25.72 -18.00
N THR A 144 47.14 -25.92 -18.35
CA THR A 144 46.74 -26.73 -19.51
C THR A 144 47.26 -26.12 -20.81
N THR A 145 47.13 -24.81 -21.04
CA THR A 145 47.68 -24.17 -22.25
C THR A 145 49.21 -24.24 -22.30
N ASN A 146 49.87 -24.11 -21.15
CA ASN A 146 51.33 -24.20 -21.07
C ASN A 146 51.80 -25.63 -21.34
N LEU A 147 51.16 -26.62 -20.71
CA LEU A 147 51.38 -28.03 -21.02
C LEU A 147 51.12 -28.32 -22.49
N GLN A 148 50.03 -27.81 -23.07
CA GLN A 148 49.70 -28.01 -24.48
C GLN A 148 50.71 -27.33 -25.43
N SER A 149 51.36 -26.25 -25.00
CA SER A 149 52.47 -25.63 -25.74
C SER A 149 53.83 -26.34 -25.54
N GLN A 150 54.02 -27.03 -24.41
CA GLN A 150 55.20 -27.84 -24.11
C GLN A 150 55.09 -29.26 -24.67
N VAL A 151 53.86 -29.71 -24.94
CA VAL A 151 53.51 -30.88 -25.73
C VAL A 151 53.93 -30.56 -27.16
N ASP A 152 55.19 -30.86 -27.41
CA ASP A 152 55.85 -30.80 -28.70
C ASP A 152 55.27 -31.94 -29.53
N ASP A 153 54.26 -31.63 -30.32
CA ASP A 153 53.50 -32.59 -31.14
C ASP A 153 54.43 -33.38 -32.08
N GLU A 154 55.60 -32.82 -32.41
CA GLU A 154 56.70 -33.51 -33.10
C GLU A 154 57.44 -34.53 -32.22
N LYS A 155 57.74 -34.24 -30.94
CA LYS A 155 58.40 -35.22 -30.05
C LYS A 155 57.49 -36.39 -29.72
N LEU A 156 56.19 -36.16 -29.57
CA LEU A 156 55.21 -37.24 -29.42
C LEU A 156 55.08 -38.10 -30.69
N LYS A 157 55.15 -37.48 -31.87
CA LYS A 157 55.27 -38.22 -33.15
C LYS A 157 56.59 -38.97 -33.27
N GLN A 158 57.70 -38.44 -32.74
CA GLN A 158 58.98 -39.17 -32.68
C GLN A 158 58.84 -40.44 -31.83
N PHE A 159 58.12 -40.43 -30.71
CA PHE A 159 57.84 -41.65 -29.94
C PHE A 159 56.90 -42.63 -30.66
N ALA A 160 56.03 -42.17 -31.56
CA ALA A 160 55.26 -43.05 -32.44
C ALA A 160 56.12 -43.67 -33.57
N ILE A 161 57.16 -42.96 -34.03
CA ILE A 161 58.08 -43.41 -35.09
C ILE A 161 59.19 -44.34 -34.54
N ILE A 162 59.59 -44.19 -33.27
CA ILE A 162 60.59 -45.07 -32.62
C ILE A 162 60.10 -46.52 -32.48
N SER A 163 58.81 -46.80 -32.72
CA SER A 163 58.27 -48.17 -32.65
C SER A 163 58.78 -49.12 -33.74
N ASP A 164 59.45 -48.68 -34.81
CA ASP A 164 59.62 -49.55 -35.99
C ASP A 164 61.05 -50.05 -36.26
N GLU A 165 62.10 -49.42 -35.75
CA GLU A 165 63.48 -49.89 -36.04
C GLU A 165 63.81 -51.21 -35.33
N ARG A 166 63.39 -51.33 -34.06
CA ARG A 166 63.65 -52.53 -33.26
C ARG A 166 62.75 -53.69 -33.67
N GLU A 167 61.50 -53.40 -34.04
CA GLU A 167 60.53 -54.38 -34.53
C GLU A 167 60.90 -54.87 -35.94
N SER A 168 61.37 -53.96 -36.81
CA SER A 168 61.94 -54.30 -38.13
C SER A 168 63.22 -55.13 -38.02
N PHE A 169 64.13 -54.80 -37.09
CA PHE A 169 65.34 -55.60 -36.86
C PHE A 169 65.00 -57.01 -36.36
N VAL A 170 64.10 -57.13 -35.39
CA VAL A 170 63.66 -58.44 -34.87
C VAL A 170 62.95 -59.24 -35.96
N SER A 171 62.05 -58.63 -36.73
CA SER A 171 61.38 -59.29 -37.85
C SER A 171 62.38 -59.80 -38.90
N THR A 172 63.37 -58.99 -39.26
CA THR A 172 64.42 -59.38 -40.21
C THR A 172 65.28 -60.53 -39.67
N MET A 173 65.64 -60.51 -38.39
CA MET A 173 66.40 -61.58 -37.74
C MET A 173 65.62 -62.90 -37.70
N VAL A 174 64.34 -62.85 -37.34
CA VAL A 174 63.45 -64.02 -37.30
C VAL A 174 63.25 -64.61 -38.70
N LEU A 175 63.08 -63.76 -39.71
CA LEU A 175 62.94 -64.19 -41.11
C LEU A 175 64.21 -64.91 -41.59
N ARG A 176 65.38 -64.35 -41.28
CA ARG A 176 66.67 -64.95 -41.64
C ARG A 176 66.93 -66.30 -40.95
N GLN A 177 66.54 -66.43 -39.68
CA GLN A 177 66.62 -67.72 -38.96
C GLN A 177 65.65 -68.76 -39.53
N THR A 178 64.43 -68.37 -39.88
CA THR A 178 63.45 -69.29 -40.48
C THR A 178 63.86 -69.73 -41.88
N GLU A 179 64.49 -68.87 -42.68
CA GLU A 179 65.10 -69.25 -43.96
C GLU A 179 66.28 -70.21 -43.79
N GLN A 180 67.17 -69.96 -42.82
CA GLN A 180 68.27 -70.88 -42.51
C GLN A 180 67.77 -72.26 -42.06
N MET A 181 66.73 -72.32 -41.22
CA MET A 181 66.12 -73.59 -40.82
C MET A 181 65.44 -74.32 -41.99
N LYS A 182 64.78 -73.59 -42.90
CA LYS A 182 64.19 -74.20 -44.12
C LYS A 182 65.24 -74.76 -45.07
N MET A 183 66.36 -74.06 -45.25
CA MET A 183 67.49 -74.55 -46.07
C MET A 183 68.10 -75.82 -45.47
N GLN A 184 68.24 -75.88 -44.14
CA GLN A 184 68.71 -77.09 -43.44
C GLN A 184 67.71 -78.26 -43.50
N GLN A 185 66.41 -77.99 -43.63
CA GLN A 185 65.37 -79.00 -43.84
C GLN A 185 65.24 -79.48 -45.30
N HIS A 186 65.84 -78.78 -46.28
CA HIS A 186 65.89 -79.20 -47.68
C HIS A 186 67.19 -79.94 -48.05
N GLU A 187 68.18 -79.98 -47.16
CA GLU A 187 69.44 -80.74 -47.31
C GLU A 187 69.45 -82.07 -46.51
N GLN A 188 68.31 -82.50 -45.96
CA GLN A 188 68.08 -83.84 -45.39
C GLN A 188 67.06 -84.62 -46.22
#